data_AF-A0A0L0FVJ4-F1
#
_entry.id   AF-A0A0L0FVJ4-F1
#
_cell.length_a   1.000
_cell.length_b   1.000
_cell.length_c   1.000
_cell.angle_alpha   90.00
_cell.angle_beta   90.00
_cell.angle_gamma   90.00
#
_symmetry.space_group_name_H-M   'P 1'
#
loop_
_entity.id
_entity.type
_entity.pdbx_description
1 polymer ?
#
loop_
_entity_poly.entity_id
_entity_poly.type
_entity_poly.pdbx_seq_one_letter_code
_entity_poly.pdbx_strand_id
1 'polypeptide(L)'
;MYPDKPPKRIVGPGGRMVVNPEWKRWRENIETQEVEKYGYEFVPAGAIYANGTDTNNTLIPVTNHEDHAEMVNSGCPYPLVEEVGDLYNEMREPDYALEIGGDPQAGLNDLISANFAKYELSLATLSKVMRLTVYDQLEFIIDDSGSMGAWSDTIDPVTTQKHTRWTEAKHRIKQKLDILSLFACPPIHFRFMNNTRNNFNVTRAGKSPEQFKREAFSLVEGAFRARPNGGTPAFTTLQKSFDEGRGKKVFRYVYFDGVPNERVRNAEEKIRDLLLDPRDRGNPEDSPVNFLSCTDEDDCVEWVKQLEEADMYCGGPSYLAEIDDFDTEANEVFGDQGKVFPYNKGMYLVCSLVAAAFPDTLDALDECIPIPRFTLERDFVGFELQDSDYKRYWDGFIEGQQVKRTSRAYRSDRIEKFKADFTWHYSDFAQCKGESIDIPAVKVYKEGLTNLIKTPGDNDQSAQSNTGGSFLSWFGY
;
A
#
# COMPACT_ATOMS: atom_id res chain seq x y z
N MET A 1 11.28 13.62 38.30
CA MET A 1 12.34 13.33 37.31
C MET A 1 11.64 12.74 36.10
N TYR A 2 11.54 13.49 35.02
CA TYR A 2 11.02 12.97 33.76
C TYR A 2 12.14 12.18 33.05
N PRO A 3 11.80 11.17 32.25
CA PRO A 3 12.81 10.37 31.54
C PRO A 3 13.68 11.26 30.64
N ASP A 4 14.98 10.98 30.58
CA ASP A 4 15.97 11.70 29.76
C ASP A 4 15.74 11.57 28.23
N LYS A 5 14.70 10.85 27.81
CA LYS A 5 14.36 10.65 26.39
C LYS A 5 12.87 10.95 26.16
N PRO A 6 12.53 11.68 25.08
CA PRO A 6 11.14 11.94 24.73
C PRO A 6 10.41 10.60 24.45
N PRO A 7 9.11 10.49 24.81
CA PRO A 7 8.28 9.36 24.38
C PRO A 7 8.21 9.27 22.84
N LYS A 8 7.85 8.11 22.29
CA LYS A 8 7.55 8.01 20.84
C LYS A 8 6.38 8.94 20.50
N ARG A 9 6.52 9.71 19.42
CA ARG A 9 5.55 10.72 18.99
C ARG A 9 4.20 10.13 18.60
N ILE A 10 4.20 9.05 17.82
CA ILE A 10 3.00 8.35 17.38
C ILE A 10 3.00 6.94 17.96
N VAL A 11 1.85 6.52 18.48
CA VAL A 11 1.62 5.17 19.02
C VAL A 11 0.28 4.63 18.51
N GLY A 12 0.17 3.31 18.40
CA GLY A 12 -1.06 2.72 17.88
C GLY A 12 -1.12 1.20 18.05
N PRO A 13 -1.99 0.67 18.92
CA PRO A 13 -2.39 -0.74 18.88
C PRO A 13 -3.36 -0.99 17.70
N GLY A 14 -3.18 -2.11 16.98
CA GLY A 14 -4.12 -2.57 15.95
C GLY A 14 -4.31 -1.60 14.78
N GLY A 15 -3.21 -1.15 14.16
CA GLY A 15 -3.25 -0.32 12.95
C GLY A 15 -3.66 1.16 13.14
N ARG A 16 -4.21 1.55 14.30
CA ARG A 16 -4.63 2.94 14.55
C ARG A 16 -3.47 3.81 15.04
N MET A 17 -2.85 4.56 14.14
CA MET A 17 -1.78 5.50 14.47
C MET A 17 -2.38 6.81 15.00
N VAL A 18 -2.18 7.11 16.28
CA VAL A 18 -2.61 8.36 16.91
C VAL A 18 -1.44 9.03 17.63
N VAL A 19 -1.51 10.35 17.79
CA VAL A 19 -0.53 11.12 18.57
C VAL A 19 -0.45 10.55 19.97
N ASN A 20 0.74 10.22 20.44
CA ASN A 20 0.94 9.66 21.77
C ASN A 20 0.55 10.69 22.85
N PRO A 21 -0.46 10.41 23.69
CA PRO A 21 -0.86 11.34 24.74
C PRO A 21 0.27 11.67 25.74
N GLU A 22 1.21 10.74 25.97
CA GLU A 22 2.39 11.00 26.82
C GLU A 22 3.38 11.95 26.15
N TRP A 23 3.57 11.85 24.84
CA TRP A 23 4.37 12.80 24.07
C TRP A 23 3.72 14.18 24.09
N LYS A 24 2.40 14.26 23.87
CA LYS A 24 1.63 15.51 23.94
C LYS A 24 1.78 16.20 25.30
N ARG A 25 1.63 15.47 26.41
CA ARG A 25 1.86 16.00 27.77
C ARG A 25 3.31 16.38 28.03
N TRP A 26 4.27 15.60 27.52
CA TRP A 26 5.69 15.93 27.64
C TRP A 26 5.99 17.27 26.95
N ARG A 27 5.40 17.49 25.77
CA ARG A 27 5.51 18.72 24.99
C ARG A 27 4.81 19.92 25.65
N GLU A 28 3.58 19.76 26.13
CA GLU A 28 2.84 20.82 26.85
C GLU A 28 3.61 21.32 28.10
N ASN A 29 4.40 20.45 28.74
CA ASN A 29 5.29 20.81 29.84
C ASN A 29 6.57 21.54 29.42
N ILE A 30 6.94 21.49 28.13
CA ILE A 30 8.06 22.22 27.54
C ILE A 30 7.59 23.56 26.96
N GLU A 31 6.45 23.56 26.25
CA GLU A 31 5.81 24.75 25.68
C GLU A 31 5.35 25.76 26.74
N THR A 32 5.12 25.34 27.99
CA THR A 32 4.84 26.26 29.12
C THR A 32 6.02 27.18 29.48
N GLN A 33 7.17 27.07 28.81
CA GLN A 33 8.30 27.98 28.98
C GLN A 33 8.51 28.96 27.82
N GLU A 34 7.97 28.73 26.62
CA GLU A 34 8.19 29.64 25.49
C GLU A 34 7.08 29.52 24.44
N VAL A 35 6.12 30.46 24.41
CA VAL A 35 5.49 30.86 23.16
C VAL A 35 5.05 32.33 23.23
N GLU A 36 5.59 33.15 22.34
CA GLU A 36 4.77 34.14 21.64
C GLU A 36 5.34 34.36 20.23
N LYS A 37 4.46 34.19 19.23
CA LYS A 37 4.16 35.17 18.16
C LYS A 37 4.11 34.57 16.75
N TYR A 38 3.17 35.13 15.99
CA TYR A 38 3.03 35.21 14.52
C TYR A 38 2.02 34.28 13.83
N GLY A 39 1.13 34.92 13.07
CA GLY A 39 0.23 34.33 12.08
C GLY A 39 0.40 35.02 10.73
N TYR A 40 0.06 34.31 9.65
CA TYR A 40 -0.02 34.82 8.27
C TYR A 40 -1.05 34.03 7.46
N GLU A 41 -1.67 34.71 6.48
CA GLU A 41 -2.66 34.19 5.52
C GLU A 41 -2.04 33.90 4.14
N PHE A 42 -2.61 32.94 3.40
CA PHE A 42 -2.12 32.37 2.14
C PHE A 42 -3.20 32.35 1.03
N VAL A 43 -2.80 32.11 -0.24
CA VAL A 43 -3.65 32.14 -1.46
C VAL A 43 -3.54 30.80 -2.21
N PRO A 44 -4.66 30.14 -2.63
CA PRO A 44 -4.62 28.75 -3.12
C PRO A 44 -4.38 28.61 -4.63
N ALA A 45 -3.97 27.40 -5.04
CA ALA A 45 -3.87 26.92 -6.42
C ALA A 45 -4.61 25.58 -6.57
N GLY A 46 -5.58 25.52 -7.50
CA GLY A 46 -6.45 24.36 -7.69
C GLY A 46 -5.81 23.21 -8.49
N ALA A 47 -6.13 21.97 -8.09
CA ALA A 47 -5.73 20.74 -8.78
C ALA A 47 -6.76 20.31 -9.86
N ILE A 48 -6.26 19.72 -10.95
CA ILE A 48 -7.07 19.13 -12.04
C ILE A 48 -6.79 17.62 -12.04
N TYR A 49 -7.84 16.80 -11.86
CA TYR A 49 -7.75 15.33 -11.78
C TYR A 49 -7.48 14.67 -13.14
N ALA A 50 -6.58 13.68 -13.18
CA ALA A 50 -5.96 13.19 -14.41
C ALA A 50 -6.77 12.16 -15.25
N ASN A 51 -7.88 11.59 -14.78
CA ASN A 51 -8.44 10.38 -15.40
C ASN A 51 -9.81 10.47 -16.10
N GLY A 52 -10.38 11.66 -16.29
CA GLY A 52 -11.65 11.79 -17.02
C GLY A 52 -12.81 10.99 -16.40
N THR A 53 -12.66 10.55 -15.14
CA THR A 53 -13.76 10.06 -14.31
C THR A 53 -14.78 11.18 -14.22
N ASP A 54 -16.07 10.81 -14.29
CA ASP A 54 -17.16 11.77 -14.10
C ASP A 54 -17.03 12.35 -12.69
N THR A 55 -16.39 13.51 -12.57
CA THR A 55 -16.11 14.18 -11.30
C THR A 55 -17.40 14.50 -10.54
N ASN A 56 -18.56 14.43 -11.20
CA ASN A 56 -19.84 14.59 -10.56
C ASN A 56 -20.25 13.36 -9.73
N ASN A 57 -19.66 12.19 -9.97
CA ASN A 57 -20.08 10.94 -9.33
C ASN A 57 -19.04 10.29 -8.41
N THR A 58 -17.76 10.62 -8.52
CA THR A 58 -16.71 10.10 -7.62
C THR A 58 -16.63 10.93 -6.34
N LEU A 59 -16.40 10.29 -5.19
CA LEU A 59 -16.05 11.00 -3.96
C LEU A 59 -14.72 11.73 -4.16
N ILE A 60 -14.62 12.96 -3.66
CA ILE A 60 -13.40 13.76 -3.83
C ILE A 60 -12.67 13.77 -2.49
N PRO A 61 -11.48 13.17 -2.37
CA PRO A 61 -10.70 13.23 -1.14
C PRO A 61 -10.16 14.65 -0.92
N VAL A 62 -9.99 15.03 0.34
CA VAL A 62 -9.31 16.28 0.69
C VAL A 62 -7.81 16.07 0.64
N THR A 63 -7.08 16.79 -0.21
CA THR A 63 -5.61 16.66 -0.31
C THR A 63 -4.85 17.64 0.57
N ASN A 64 -5.49 18.74 0.97
CA ASN A 64 -4.91 19.78 1.84
C ASN A 64 -6.04 20.61 2.51
N HIS A 65 -5.67 21.53 3.43
CA HIS A 65 -6.66 22.35 4.13
C HIS A 65 -7.32 23.40 3.22
N GLU A 66 -6.63 23.86 2.20
CA GLU A 66 -7.19 24.80 1.22
C GLU A 66 -8.33 24.14 0.44
N ASP A 67 -8.17 22.90 -0.01
CA ASP A 67 -9.23 22.11 -0.65
C ASP A 67 -10.45 21.96 0.28
N HIS A 68 -10.21 21.68 1.57
CA HIS A 68 -11.28 21.57 2.57
C HIS A 68 -12.00 22.90 2.76
N ALA A 69 -11.25 24.00 2.89
CA ALA A 69 -11.81 25.34 3.02
C ALA A 69 -12.61 25.74 1.78
N GLU A 70 -12.12 25.44 0.57
CA GLU A 70 -12.85 25.65 -0.68
C GLU A 70 -14.13 24.83 -0.73
N MET A 71 -14.10 23.57 -0.31
CA MET A 71 -15.28 22.71 -0.20
C MET A 71 -16.32 23.31 0.76
N VAL A 72 -15.90 23.76 1.95
CA VAL A 72 -16.79 24.44 2.91
C VAL A 72 -17.38 25.73 2.32
N ASN A 73 -16.55 26.55 1.67
CA ASN A 73 -16.96 27.80 1.04
C ASN A 73 -17.91 27.58 -0.15
N SER A 74 -17.83 26.44 -0.83
CA SER A 74 -18.72 26.04 -1.91
C SER A 74 -20.11 25.58 -1.45
N GLY A 75 -20.34 25.55 -0.12
CA GLY A 75 -21.61 25.13 0.46
C GLY A 75 -21.69 23.64 0.81
N CYS A 76 -20.54 22.95 0.85
CA CYS A 76 -20.41 21.57 1.32
C CYS A 76 -19.81 21.57 2.74
N PRO A 77 -20.63 21.67 3.81
CA PRO A 77 -20.14 21.88 5.18
C PRO A 77 -19.66 20.58 5.84
N TYR A 78 -18.93 19.73 5.11
CA TYR A 78 -18.42 18.50 5.70
C TYR A 78 -17.31 18.84 6.68
N PRO A 79 -17.46 18.54 7.98
CA PRO A 79 -16.38 18.73 8.93
C PRO A 79 -15.23 17.76 8.59
N LEU A 80 -14.00 18.22 8.75
CA LEU A 80 -12.83 17.35 8.66
C LEU A 80 -12.92 16.31 9.79
N VAL A 81 -12.53 15.07 9.51
CA VAL A 81 -12.41 14.05 10.56
C VAL A 81 -11.34 14.53 11.56
N GLU A 82 -11.66 14.51 12.85
CA GLU A 82 -10.82 15.08 13.93
C GLU A 82 -9.39 14.53 13.86
N GLU A 83 -9.23 13.21 13.69
CA GLU A 83 -7.92 12.56 13.62
C GLU A 83 -7.09 13.00 12.41
N VAL A 84 -7.74 13.30 11.28
CA VAL A 84 -7.07 13.78 10.07
C VAL A 84 -6.59 15.21 10.26
N GLY A 85 -7.41 16.05 10.89
CA GLY A 85 -7.03 17.42 11.24
C GLY A 85 -5.90 17.46 12.26
N ASP A 86 -5.97 16.64 13.30
CA ASP A 86 -4.94 16.54 14.33
C ASP A 86 -3.60 16.10 13.76
N LEU A 87 -3.59 15.07 12.91
CA LEU A 87 -2.37 14.58 12.27
C LEU A 87 -1.78 15.62 11.32
N TYR A 88 -2.62 16.29 10.52
CA TYR A 88 -2.12 17.33 9.64
C TYR A 88 -1.52 18.49 10.44
N ASN A 89 -2.20 18.98 11.48
CA ASN A 89 -1.68 20.02 12.36
C ASN A 89 -0.36 19.58 12.99
N GLU A 90 -0.25 18.34 13.44
CA GLU A 90 0.98 17.77 13.97
C GLU A 90 2.14 17.81 12.96
N MET A 91 1.88 17.55 11.67
CA MET A 91 2.92 17.63 10.62
C MET A 91 3.38 19.07 10.34
N ARG A 92 2.59 20.08 10.71
CA ARG A 92 2.95 21.50 10.58
C ARG A 92 3.77 22.02 11.75
N GLU A 93 3.82 21.25 12.83
CA GLU A 93 4.54 21.65 14.03
C GLU A 93 6.05 21.79 13.75
N PRO A 94 6.72 22.82 14.30
CA PRO A 94 8.16 23.02 14.15
C PRO A 94 9.00 21.77 14.44
N ASP A 95 8.59 20.98 15.43
CA ASP A 95 9.29 19.76 15.83
C ASP A 95 9.27 18.69 14.74
N TYR A 96 8.18 18.60 13.96
CA TYR A 96 8.12 17.68 12.83
C TYR A 96 9.11 18.09 11.75
N ALA A 97 9.18 19.38 11.43
CA ALA A 97 10.17 19.89 10.49
C ALA A 97 11.59 19.55 10.94
N LEU A 98 11.92 19.75 12.21
CA LEU A 98 13.22 19.37 12.77
C LEU A 98 13.49 17.86 12.67
N GLU A 99 12.49 17.03 12.98
CA GLU A 99 12.58 15.56 12.94
C GLU A 99 12.94 15.05 11.54
N ILE A 100 12.37 15.67 10.49
CA ILE A 100 12.67 15.33 9.10
C ILE A 100 13.88 16.09 8.52
N GLY A 101 14.63 16.81 9.35
CA GLY A 101 15.82 17.59 8.94
C GLY A 101 15.50 18.86 8.14
N GLY A 102 14.24 19.29 8.15
CA GLY A 102 13.78 20.54 7.56
C GLY A 102 14.02 21.75 8.47
N ASP A 103 13.93 22.94 7.87
CA ASP A 103 13.90 24.19 8.61
C ASP A 103 12.44 24.50 8.99
N PRO A 104 12.10 24.64 10.28
CA PRO A 104 10.75 25.01 10.73
C PRO A 104 10.20 26.28 10.09
N GLN A 105 11.08 27.17 9.62
CA GLN A 105 10.72 28.44 8.99
C GLN A 105 10.59 28.33 7.46
N ALA A 106 11.06 27.24 6.83
CA ALA A 106 11.22 27.14 5.38
C ALA A 106 10.01 26.56 4.63
N GLY A 107 8.80 26.69 5.17
CA GLY A 107 7.58 26.33 4.42
C GLY A 107 7.44 24.83 4.18
N LEU A 108 7.68 23.99 5.19
CA LEU A 108 7.40 22.55 5.10
C LEU A 108 5.95 22.28 4.65
N ASN A 109 5.01 23.12 5.07
CA ASN A 109 3.62 23.05 4.65
C ASN A 109 3.48 23.17 3.14
N ASP A 110 4.21 24.09 2.51
CA ASP A 110 4.19 24.27 1.06
C ASP A 110 4.75 23.04 0.35
N LEU A 111 5.80 22.43 0.92
CA LEU A 111 6.36 21.20 0.38
C LEU A 111 5.38 20.01 0.49
N ILE A 112 4.73 19.85 1.64
CA ILE A 112 3.71 18.82 1.88
C ILE A 112 2.56 19.04 0.89
N SER A 113 1.94 20.22 0.89
CA SER A 113 0.82 20.54 -0.01
C SER A 113 1.20 20.38 -1.49
N ALA A 114 2.40 20.82 -1.91
CA ALA A 114 2.85 20.65 -3.28
C ALA A 114 3.04 19.18 -3.69
N ASN A 115 3.56 18.32 -2.80
CA ASN A 115 3.69 16.90 -3.08
C ASN A 115 2.35 16.16 -3.05
N PHE A 116 1.43 16.59 -2.18
CA PHE A 116 0.11 15.98 -2.08
C PHE A 116 -0.71 16.32 -3.30
N ALA A 117 -0.67 17.57 -3.75
CA ALA A 117 -1.26 17.98 -5.02
C ALA A 117 -0.61 17.24 -6.20
N LYS A 118 0.73 17.13 -6.23
CA LYS A 118 1.48 16.44 -7.29
C LYS A 118 1.05 14.98 -7.46
N TYR A 119 0.82 14.27 -6.36
CA TYR A 119 0.50 12.86 -6.36
C TYR A 119 -0.98 12.58 -6.08
N GLU A 120 -1.82 13.59 -5.91
CA GLU A 120 -3.23 13.44 -5.50
C GLU A 120 -3.40 12.68 -4.16
N LEU A 121 -2.48 12.89 -3.20
CA LEU A 121 -2.53 12.24 -1.89
C LEU A 121 -3.63 12.85 -1.02
N SER A 122 -4.51 12.00 -0.48
CA SER A 122 -5.48 12.40 0.54
C SER A 122 -4.80 12.68 1.88
N LEU A 123 -5.29 13.66 2.63
CA LEU A 123 -4.88 13.85 4.03
C LEU A 123 -5.23 12.63 4.89
N ALA A 124 -6.32 11.93 4.56
CA ALA A 124 -6.79 10.75 5.29
C ALA A 124 -5.75 9.61 5.31
N THR A 125 -5.05 9.43 4.19
CA THR A 125 -4.08 8.35 4.01
C THR A 125 -2.75 8.62 4.70
N LEU A 126 -2.53 9.83 5.23
CA LEU A 126 -1.32 10.17 5.97
C LEU A 126 -1.08 9.29 7.18
N SER A 127 -2.15 9.03 7.93
CA SER A 127 -2.10 8.19 9.13
C SER A 127 -1.55 6.80 8.80
N LYS A 128 -1.88 6.30 7.60
CA LYS A 128 -1.42 5.01 7.08
C LYS A 128 0.05 5.07 6.71
N VAL A 129 0.51 6.09 5.99
CA VAL A 129 1.95 6.24 5.65
C VAL A 129 2.80 6.42 6.91
N MET A 130 2.31 7.16 7.92
CA MET A 130 2.99 7.33 9.21
C MET A 130 3.18 6.02 9.96
N ARG A 131 2.45 4.95 9.63
CA ARG A 131 2.70 3.61 10.16
C ARG A 131 4.12 3.13 9.86
N LEU A 132 4.74 3.57 8.76
CA LEU A 132 6.10 3.19 8.41
C LEU A 132 7.15 3.63 9.46
N THR A 133 6.85 4.64 10.27
CA THR A 133 7.74 5.14 11.32
C THR A 133 7.91 4.18 12.50
N VAL A 134 7.02 3.18 12.65
CA VAL A 134 7.13 2.20 13.75
C VAL A 134 8.11 1.06 13.45
N TYR A 135 8.50 0.90 12.20
CA TYR A 135 9.44 -0.13 11.77
C TYR A 135 10.87 0.32 12.04
N ASP A 136 11.75 -0.63 12.29
CA ASP A 136 13.18 -0.38 12.47
C ASP A 136 13.88 -0.13 11.12
N GLN A 137 13.31 -0.65 10.03
CA GLN A 137 13.87 -0.61 8.69
C GLN A 137 12.80 -0.75 7.61
N LEU A 138 12.98 -0.06 6.48
CA LEU A 138 12.32 -0.37 5.22
C LEU A 138 13.31 -1.11 4.31
N GLU A 139 12.89 -2.18 3.65
CA GLU A 139 13.76 -2.92 2.72
C GLU A 139 13.12 -3.07 1.34
N PHE A 140 13.82 -2.58 0.32
CA PHE A 140 13.47 -2.72 -1.08
C PHE A 140 14.32 -3.85 -1.67
N ILE A 141 13.68 -4.99 -1.92
CA ILE A 141 14.25 -6.14 -2.60
C ILE A 141 13.87 -6.02 -4.08
N ILE A 142 14.87 -5.97 -4.95
CA ILE A 142 14.70 -5.64 -6.36
C ILE A 142 15.17 -6.82 -7.19
N ASP A 143 14.27 -7.41 -7.98
CA ASP A 143 14.66 -8.29 -9.05
C ASP A 143 15.44 -7.52 -10.12
N ASP A 144 16.66 -7.95 -10.37
CA ASP A 144 17.55 -7.48 -11.42
C ASP A 144 17.92 -8.62 -12.39
N SER A 145 17.02 -9.60 -12.54
CA SER A 145 17.10 -10.70 -13.50
C SER A 145 17.06 -10.24 -14.96
N GLY A 146 17.45 -11.12 -15.90
CA GLY A 146 17.40 -10.78 -17.32
C GLY A 146 16.00 -10.43 -17.85
N SER A 147 14.94 -11.00 -17.26
CA SER A 147 13.54 -10.77 -17.67
C SER A 147 13.08 -9.34 -17.41
N MET A 148 13.62 -8.67 -16.39
CA MET A 148 13.36 -7.26 -16.13
C MET A 148 13.76 -6.32 -17.29
N GLY A 149 14.54 -6.82 -18.26
CA GLY A 149 14.86 -6.11 -19.50
C GLY A 149 13.73 -6.11 -20.54
N ALA A 150 12.66 -6.88 -20.34
CA ALA A 150 11.48 -6.90 -21.20
C ALA A 150 10.68 -5.59 -21.09
N TRP A 151 9.79 -5.37 -22.06
CA TRP A 151 8.85 -4.26 -22.00
C TRP A 151 7.82 -4.48 -20.89
N SER A 152 7.39 -3.39 -20.26
CA SER A 152 6.15 -3.38 -19.49
C SER A 152 5.03 -2.72 -20.29
N ASP A 153 3.84 -2.73 -19.72
CA ASP A 153 2.67 -2.01 -20.19
C ASP A 153 2.72 -0.51 -19.84
N THR A 154 3.47 -0.11 -18.82
CA THR A 154 3.59 1.30 -18.45
C THR A 154 4.30 2.16 -19.49
N ILE A 155 3.81 3.37 -19.67
CA ILE A 155 4.31 4.35 -20.62
C ILE A 155 4.86 5.56 -19.86
N ASP A 156 6.04 6.03 -20.28
CA ASP A 156 6.58 7.29 -19.80
C ASP A 156 5.68 8.46 -20.26
N PRO A 157 5.08 9.23 -19.34
CA PRO A 157 4.18 10.31 -19.73
C PRO A 157 4.88 11.45 -20.49
N VAL A 158 6.20 11.58 -20.36
CA VAL A 158 7.00 12.63 -21.03
C VAL A 158 7.47 12.16 -22.39
N THR A 159 8.04 10.95 -22.46
CA THR A 159 8.65 10.46 -23.72
C THR A 159 7.69 9.65 -24.58
N THR A 160 6.53 9.27 -24.04
CA THR A 160 5.50 8.38 -24.63
C THR A 160 6.02 7.01 -25.06
N GLN A 161 7.21 6.64 -24.58
CA GLN A 161 7.81 5.33 -24.82
C GLN A 161 7.37 4.36 -23.72
N LYS A 162 7.16 3.09 -24.11
CA LYS A 162 6.99 2.01 -23.14
C LYS A 162 8.24 1.90 -22.27
N HIS A 163 8.03 1.71 -20.97
CA HIS A 163 9.11 1.36 -20.07
C HIS A 163 9.53 -0.09 -20.29
N THR A 164 10.78 -0.40 -19.93
CA THR A 164 11.11 -1.77 -19.55
C THR A 164 10.66 -2.00 -18.10
N ARG A 165 10.41 -3.25 -17.71
CA ARG A 165 10.08 -3.64 -16.33
C ARG A 165 11.09 -3.09 -15.30
N TRP A 166 12.37 -3.08 -15.67
CA TRP A 166 13.46 -2.44 -14.92
C TRP A 166 13.33 -0.92 -14.76
N THR A 167 12.93 -0.23 -15.84
CA THR A 167 12.75 1.23 -15.84
C THR A 167 11.53 1.62 -15.03
N GLU A 168 10.48 0.82 -15.13
CA GLU A 168 9.28 0.95 -14.31
C GLU A 168 9.58 0.76 -12.82
N ALA A 169 10.24 -0.32 -12.42
CA ALA A 169 10.64 -0.53 -11.03
C ALA A 169 11.42 0.68 -10.48
N LYS A 170 12.38 1.19 -11.27
CA LYS A 170 13.12 2.42 -10.94
C LYS A 170 12.19 3.62 -10.74
N HIS A 171 11.23 3.81 -11.64
CA HIS A 171 10.29 4.93 -11.58
C HIS A 171 9.40 4.85 -10.35
N ARG A 172 8.78 3.69 -10.10
CA ARG A 172 7.93 3.41 -8.93
C ARG A 172 8.71 3.63 -7.62
N ILE A 173 9.95 3.14 -7.53
CA ILE A 173 10.83 3.37 -6.37
C ILE A 173 11.07 4.86 -6.12
N LYS A 174 11.33 5.64 -7.17
CA LYS A 174 11.54 7.09 -7.02
C LYS A 174 10.29 7.82 -6.56
N GLN A 175 9.11 7.45 -7.05
CA GLN A 175 7.85 8.02 -6.58
C GLN A 175 7.66 7.76 -5.08
N LYS A 176 7.89 6.51 -4.63
CA LYS A 176 7.88 6.16 -3.20
C LYS A 176 8.89 6.95 -2.40
N LEU A 177 10.13 7.10 -2.88
CA LEU A 177 11.16 7.88 -2.20
C LEU A 177 10.83 9.38 -2.13
N ASP A 178 10.12 9.93 -3.12
CA ASP A 178 9.64 11.31 -3.08
C ASP A 178 8.65 11.50 -1.92
N ILE A 179 7.68 10.59 -1.79
CA ILE A 179 6.70 10.57 -0.69
C ILE A 179 7.42 10.36 0.65
N LEU A 180 8.25 9.32 0.77
CA LEU A 180 9.00 9.00 1.99
C LEU A 180 9.94 10.13 2.43
N SER A 181 10.36 11.01 1.51
CA SER A 181 11.18 12.18 1.85
C SER A 181 10.44 13.20 2.72
N LEU A 182 9.11 13.12 2.83
CA LEU A 182 8.26 13.99 3.65
C LEU A 182 8.03 13.44 5.06
N PHE A 183 8.48 12.22 5.34
CA PHE A 183 8.20 11.51 6.60
C PHE A 183 9.47 11.14 7.35
N ALA A 184 9.38 11.08 8.68
CA ALA A 184 10.45 10.56 9.52
C ALA A 184 10.61 9.03 9.33
N CYS A 185 11.09 8.63 8.16
CA CYS A 185 11.22 7.22 7.78
C CYS A 185 12.48 6.59 8.42
N PRO A 186 12.40 5.29 8.79
CA PRO A 186 13.57 4.55 9.25
C PRO A 186 14.56 4.35 8.09
N PRO A 187 15.78 3.84 8.36
CA PRO A 187 16.73 3.50 7.32
C PRO A 187 16.10 2.65 6.20
N ILE A 188 16.40 3.01 4.95
CA ILE A 188 15.91 2.31 3.77
C ILE A 188 17.06 1.50 3.18
N HIS A 189 16.91 0.19 3.13
CA HIS A 189 17.89 -0.73 2.57
C HIS A 189 17.47 -1.17 1.18
N PHE A 190 18.36 -1.06 0.21
CA PHE A 190 18.15 -1.53 -1.15
C PHE A 190 18.98 -2.78 -1.39
N ARG A 191 18.31 -3.86 -1.79
CA ARG A 191 18.89 -5.18 -2.04
C ARG A 191 18.54 -5.64 -3.44
N PHE A 192 19.54 -5.86 -4.27
CA PHE A 192 19.38 -6.49 -5.58
C PHE A 192 19.57 -8.00 -5.46
N MET A 193 18.74 -8.77 -6.16
CA MET A 193 18.73 -10.23 -6.06
C MET A 193 20.02 -10.87 -6.63
N ASN A 194 20.53 -10.38 -7.76
CA ASN A 194 21.73 -10.88 -8.43
C ASN A 194 22.96 -10.03 -8.12
N ASN A 195 22.88 -8.71 -8.31
CA ASN A 195 24.04 -7.83 -8.18
C ASN A 195 24.16 -7.22 -6.77
N THR A 196 24.54 -8.04 -5.80
CA THR A 196 24.73 -7.62 -4.39
C THR A 196 25.74 -6.50 -4.18
N ARG A 197 26.63 -6.20 -5.14
CA ARG A 197 27.55 -5.05 -5.08
C ARG A 197 26.84 -3.72 -5.24
N ASN A 198 25.63 -3.72 -5.80
CA ASN A 198 24.78 -2.55 -5.95
C ASN A 198 23.87 -2.36 -4.72
N ASN A 199 23.96 -3.17 -3.67
CA ASN A 199 23.19 -2.93 -2.46
C ASN A 199 23.67 -1.64 -1.78
N PHE A 200 22.74 -0.81 -1.33
CA PHE A 200 23.05 0.45 -0.65
C PHE A 200 21.97 0.78 0.38
N ASN A 201 22.32 1.68 1.31
CA ASN A 201 21.40 2.15 2.33
C ASN A 201 21.22 3.66 2.20
N VAL A 202 19.99 4.12 2.41
CA VAL A 202 19.65 5.54 2.50
C VAL A 202 19.18 5.81 3.92
N THR A 203 19.73 6.85 4.52
CA THR A 203 19.35 7.29 5.87
C THR A 203 19.05 8.78 5.87
N ARG A 204 18.09 9.18 6.71
CA ARG A 204 17.73 10.59 6.90
C ARG A 204 18.93 11.39 7.43
N ALA A 205 19.57 10.93 8.50
CA ALA A 205 20.81 11.52 9.04
C ALA A 205 20.79 13.07 9.14
N GLY A 206 19.64 13.65 9.53
CA GLY A 206 19.44 15.10 9.65
C GLY A 206 19.34 15.88 8.33
N LYS A 207 19.27 15.21 7.18
CA LYS A 207 19.10 15.83 5.85
C LYS A 207 17.69 16.36 5.69
N SER A 208 17.53 17.52 5.03
CA SER A 208 16.22 18.00 4.62
C SER A 208 15.53 17.03 3.64
N PRO A 209 14.20 17.10 3.47
CA PRO A 209 13.48 16.35 2.44
C PRO A 209 14.14 16.38 1.05
N GLU A 210 14.54 17.55 0.57
CA GLU A 210 15.17 17.74 -0.74
C GLU A 210 16.55 17.12 -0.82
N GLN A 211 17.34 17.25 0.26
CA GLN A 211 18.68 16.66 0.33
C GLN A 211 18.60 15.14 0.35
N PHE A 212 17.74 14.58 1.21
CA PHE A 212 17.45 13.15 1.27
C PHE A 212 17.00 12.62 -0.10
N LYS A 213 16.00 13.28 -0.71
CA LYS A 213 15.48 12.91 -2.03
C LYS A 213 16.57 12.91 -3.10
N ARG A 214 17.36 13.98 -3.18
CA ARG A 214 18.43 14.11 -4.18
C ARG A 214 19.46 13.01 -4.05
N GLU A 215 19.90 12.71 -2.84
CA GLU A 215 20.85 11.63 -2.56
C GLU A 215 20.25 10.27 -2.91
N ALA A 216 19.06 9.97 -2.40
CA ALA A 216 18.36 8.71 -2.66
C ALA A 216 18.17 8.48 -4.16
N PHE A 217 17.72 9.49 -4.89
CA PHE A 217 17.55 9.43 -6.35
C PHE A 217 18.87 9.20 -7.08
N SER A 218 19.96 9.84 -6.63
CA SER A 218 21.29 9.63 -7.24
C SER A 218 21.81 8.22 -7.00
N LEU A 219 21.56 7.64 -5.81
CA LEU A 219 21.97 6.27 -5.49
C LEU A 219 21.16 5.26 -6.31
N VAL A 220 19.84 5.44 -6.39
CA VAL A 220 18.95 4.64 -7.26
C VAL A 220 19.40 4.72 -8.72
N GLU A 221 19.63 5.92 -9.26
CA GLU A 221 20.14 6.06 -10.62
C GLU A 221 21.50 5.38 -10.82
N GLY A 222 22.41 5.46 -9.84
CA GLY A 222 23.69 4.77 -9.88
C GLY A 222 23.53 3.25 -9.95
N ALA A 223 22.66 2.68 -9.11
CA ALA A 223 22.44 1.24 -9.04
C ALA A 223 21.73 0.68 -10.28
N PHE A 224 20.78 1.43 -10.85
CA PHE A 224 20.03 1.02 -12.04
C PHE A 224 20.76 1.24 -13.38
N ARG A 225 21.98 1.80 -13.38
CA ARG A 225 22.82 1.92 -14.60
C ARG A 225 23.23 0.58 -15.17
N ALA A 226 23.48 -0.40 -14.31
CA ALA A 226 23.77 -1.76 -14.75
C ALA A 226 22.49 -2.36 -15.32
N ARG A 227 22.56 -2.97 -16.51
CA ARG A 227 21.42 -3.68 -17.07
C ARG A 227 21.12 -4.91 -16.23
N PRO A 228 19.83 -5.23 -16.01
CA PRO A 228 19.46 -6.40 -15.24
C PRO A 228 19.87 -7.66 -16.02
N ASN A 229 20.37 -8.66 -15.31
CA ASN A 229 20.91 -9.91 -15.84
C ASN A 229 20.90 -11.01 -14.76
N GLY A 230 20.92 -12.27 -15.19
CA GLY A 230 20.88 -13.42 -14.29
C GLY A 230 19.48 -14.01 -14.18
N GLY A 231 19.28 -14.83 -13.15
CA GLY A 231 17.99 -15.43 -12.82
C GLY A 231 17.25 -14.60 -11.77
N THR A 232 16.20 -15.17 -11.18
CA THR A 232 15.36 -14.56 -10.15
C THR A 232 15.51 -15.35 -8.85
N PRO A 233 16.57 -15.14 -8.05
CA PRO A 233 16.83 -15.87 -6.81
C PRO A 233 16.03 -15.32 -5.62
N ALA A 234 14.71 -15.25 -5.78
CA ALA A 234 13.80 -14.64 -4.82
C ALA A 234 13.80 -15.36 -3.47
N PHE A 235 13.77 -16.71 -3.44
CA PHE A 235 13.76 -17.47 -2.18
C PHE A 235 15.05 -17.26 -1.40
N THR A 236 16.21 -17.44 -2.02
CA THR A 236 17.50 -17.22 -1.33
C THR A 236 17.64 -15.78 -0.81
N THR A 237 17.14 -14.80 -1.57
CA THR A 237 17.21 -13.38 -1.20
C THR A 237 16.26 -13.05 -0.03
N LEU A 238 15.02 -13.54 -0.10
CA LEU A 238 14.03 -13.38 0.96
C LEU A 238 14.48 -14.07 2.24
N GLN A 239 14.89 -15.33 2.17
CA GLN A 239 15.39 -16.08 3.34
C GLN A 239 16.50 -15.30 4.06
N LYS A 240 17.48 -14.79 3.31
CA LYS A 240 18.56 -13.97 3.87
C LYS A 240 18.04 -12.68 4.52
N SER A 241 17.10 -12.01 3.89
CA SER A 241 16.46 -10.80 4.42
C SER A 241 15.67 -11.07 5.71
N PHE A 242 14.96 -12.19 5.81
CA PHE A 242 14.28 -12.62 7.03
C PHE A 242 15.27 -12.97 8.14
N ASP A 243 16.35 -13.70 7.82
CA ASP A 243 17.39 -14.04 8.79
C ASP A 243 18.12 -12.81 9.34
N GLU A 244 18.47 -11.84 8.50
CA GLU A 244 19.10 -10.58 8.90
C GLU A 244 18.15 -9.62 9.64
N GLY A 245 16.85 -9.73 9.35
CA GLY A 245 15.77 -8.97 9.97
C GLY A 245 15.22 -9.58 11.27
N ARG A 246 15.70 -10.76 11.67
CA ARG A 246 15.18 -11.48 12.83
C ARG A 246 15.24 -10.62 14.10
N GLY A 247 14.10 -10.47 14.77
CA GLY A 247 13.96 -9.66 15.98
C GLY A 247 13.86 -8.15 15.75
N LYS A 248 13.72 -7.70 14.49
CA LYS A 248 13.45 -6.32 14.11
C LYS A 248 12.10 -6.22 13.40
N LYS A 249 11.49 -5.04 13.45
CA LYS A 249 10.34 -4.69 12.62
C LYS A 249 10.84 -4.24 11.24
N VAL A 250 10.58 -5.00 10.19
CA VAL A 250 11.06 -4.71 8.82
C VAL A 250 9.91 -4.77 7.83
N PHE A 251 9.58 -3.63 7.21
CA PHE A 251 8.63 -3.59 6.10
C PHE A 251 9.37 -3.88 4.79
N ARG A 252 8.93 -4.89 4.04
CA ARG A 252 9.60 -5.31 2.79
C ARG A 252 8.78 -4.95 1.56
N TYR A 253 9.47 -4.50 0.52
CA TYR A 253 8.94 -4.28 -0.82
C TYR A 253 9.71 -5.18 -1.78
N VAL A 254 9.03 -6.07 -2.48
CA VAL A 254 9.64 -7.01 -3.42
C VAL A 254 9.21 -6.63 -4.83
N TYR A 255 10.12 -6.04 -5.60
CA TYR A 255 9.88 -5.74 -7.01
C TYR A 255 10.29 -6.96 -7.84
N PHE A 256 9.38 -7.47 -8.66
CA PHE A 256 9.59 -8.69 -9.44
C PHE A 256 8.78 -8.68 -10.73
N ASP A 257 9.13 -9.53 -11.69
CA ASP A 257 8.39 -9.68 -12.95
C ASP A 257 8.02 -11.13 -13.31
N GLY A 258 8.26 -12.08 -12.40
CA GLY A 258 7.78 -13.43 -12.61
C GLY A 258 8.27 -14.46 -11.62
N VAL A 259 8.22 -15.71 -12.06
CA VAL A 259 8.43 -16.88 -11.21
C VAL A 259 9.90 -17.03 -10.80
N PRO A 260 10.19 -17.27 -9.51
CA PRO A 260 11.54 -17.57 -9.04
C PRO A 260 12.17 -18.75 -9.80
N ASN A 261 13.37 -18.55 -10.37
CA ASN A 261 14.03 -19.55 -11.22
C ASN A 261 15.45 -19.95 -10.74
N GLU A 262 15.68 -19.82 -9.44
CA GLU A 262 16.93 -20.27 -8.84
C GLU A 262 17.12 -21.80 -8.87
N ARG A 263 18.33 -22.25 -8.54
CA ARG A 263 18.67 -23.68 -8.52
C ARG A 263 17.92 -24.48 -7.45
N VAL A 264 17.19 -23.80 -6.56
CA VAL A 264 16.41 -24.44 -5.50
C VAL A 264 15.13 -24.98 -6.12
N ARG A 265 14.93 -26.30 -6.03
CA ARG A 265 13.67 -26.92 -6.46
C ARG A 265 12.51 -26.37 -5.63
N ASN A 266 11.40 -26.09 -6.31
CA ASN A 266 10.15 -25.60 -5.72
C ASN A 266 10.34 -24.30 -4.93
N ALA A 267 11.02 -23.32 -5.54
CA ALA A 267 11.31 -22.04 -4.88
C ALA A 267 10.02 -21.33 -4.41
N GLU A 268 8.94 -21.35 -5.21
CA GLU A 268 7.62 -20.80 -4.84
C GLU A 268 7.07 -21.45 -3.57
N GLU A 269 7.05 -22.79 -3.48
CA GLU A 269 6.59 -23.49 -2.28
C GLU A 269 7.40 -23.12 -1.05
N LYS A 270 8.72 -22.92 -1.20
CA LYS A 270 9.58 -22.51 -0.09
C LYS A 270 9.41 -21.06 0.31
N ILE A 271 9.10 -20.17 -0.64
CA ILE A 271 8.73 -18.78 -0.33
C ILE A 271 7.41 -18.78 0.43
N ARG A 272 6.44 -19.58 -0.01
CA ARG A 272 5.18 -19.78 0.73
C ARG A 272 5.44 -20.25 2.14
N ASP A 273 6.22 -21.31 2.32
CA ASP A 273 6.53 -21.84 3.64
C ASP A 273 7.25 -20.78 4.50
N LEU A 274 8.20 -20.04 3.94
CA LEU A 274 8.90 -18.94 4.62
C LEU A 274 7.95 -17.82 5.07
N LEU A 275 6.94 -17.47 4.27
CA LEU A 275 6.02 -16.36 4.55
C LEU A 275 4.81 -16.74 5.39
N LEU A 276 4.40 -18.01 5.36
CA LEU A 276 3.23 -18.50 6.07
C LEU A 276 3.58 -19.23 7.37
N ASP A 277 4.80 -19.74 7.53
CA ASP A 277 5.22 -20.42 8.76
C ASP A 277 5.67 -19.40 9.84
N PRO A 278 4.97 -19.32 10.98
CA PRO A 278 5.34 -18.41 12.07
C PRO A 278 6.74 -18.66 12.65
N ARG A 279 7.31 -19.86 12.46
CA ARG A 279 8.66 -20.20 12.92
C ARG A 279 9.74 -19.52 12.08
N ASP A 280 9.48 -19.33 10.79
CA ASP A 280 10.42 -18.76 9.84
C ASP A 280 10.21 -17.24 9.71
N ARG A 281 8.96 -16.79 9.59
CA ARG A 281 8.59 -15.36 9.48
C ARG A 281 8.69 -14.60 10.80
N GLY A 282 8.36 -15.24 11.92
CA GLY A 282 8.09 -14.56 13.19
C GLY A 282 6.68 -13.94 13.22
N ASN A 283 6.53 -12.78 13.86
CA ASN A 283 5.25 -12.05 13.89
C ASN A 283 5.02 -11.35 12.53
N PRO A 284 3.97 -11.70 11.76
CA PRO A 284 3.71 -11.11 10.45
C PRO A 284 3.54 -9.59 10.47
N GLU A 285 2.93 -9.02 11.52
CA GLU A 285 2.76 -7.56 11.68
C GLU A 285 4.10 -6.82 11.80
N ASP A 286 5.12 -7.46 12.37
CA ASP A 286 6.46 -6.89 12.46
C ASP A 286 7.22 -7.03 11.13
N SER A 287 6.68 -7.79 10.18
CA SER A 287 7.36 -8.18 8.96
C SER A 287 6.42 -8.28 7.75
N PRO A 288 5.68 -7.21 7.41
CA PRO A 288 4.80 -7.19 6.25
C PRO A 288 5.62 -7.17 4.94
N VAL A 289 5.02 -7.67 3.87
CA VAL A 289 5.65 -7.75 2.54
C VAL A 289 4.68 -7.28 1.48
N ASN A 290 5.01 -6.17 0.81
CA ASN A 290 4.36 -5.78 -0.44
C ASN A 290 5.14 -6.39 -1.61
N PHE A 291 4.50 -7.22 -2.40
CA PHE A 291 4.96 -7.63 -3.72
C PHE A 291 4.50 -6.61 -4.75
N LEU A 292 5.42 -6.15 -5.60
CA LEU A 292 5.16 -5.16 -6.64
C LEU A 292 5.54 -5.76 -7.97
N SER A 293 4.54 -6.22 -8.70
CA SER A 293 4.68 -6.76 -10.03
C SER A 293 5.03 -5.63 -11.01
N CYS A 294 5.99 -5.93 -11.87
CA CYS A 294 6.46 -5.03 -12.93
C CYS A 294 6.21 -5.67 -14.31
N THR A 295 5.17 -6.49 -14.45
CA THR A 295 4.89 -7.30 -15.64
C THR A 295 3.41 -7.24 -15.98
N ASP A 296 3.10 -7.29 -17.28
CA ASP A 296 1.76 -7.39 -17.84
C ASP A 296 1.34 -8.84 -18.14
N GLU A 297 2.12 -9.80 -17.62
CA GLU A 297 1.87 -11.23 -17.78
C GLU A 297 1.29 -11.81 -16.48
N ASP A 298 -0.05 -11.83 -16.37
CA ASP A 298 -0.79 -12.32 -15.19
C ASP A 298 -0.29 -13.68 -14.69
N ASP A 299 -0.05 -14.63 -15.60
CA ASP A 299 0.44 -15.99 -15.28
C ASP A 299 1.78 -15.98 -14.53
N CYS A 300 2.60 -14.94 -14.68
CA CYS A 300 3.90 -14.83 -14.03
C CYS A 300 3.79 -14.37 -12.57
N VAL A 301 2.68 -13.74 -12.18
CA VAL A 301 2.46 -13.14 -10.85
C VAL A 301 1.36 -13.86 -10.06
N GLU A 302 0.58 -14.70 -10.73
CA GLU A 302 -0.50 -15.52 -10.16
C GLU A 302 -0.09 -16.30 -8.90
N TRP A 303 1.15 -16.78 -8.82
CA TRP A 303 1.64 -17.50 -7.63
C TRP A 303 1.70 -16.62 -6.37
N VAL A 304 1.86 -15.29 -6.52
CA VAL A 304 1.82 -14.32 -5.42
C VAL A 304 0.39 -14.05 -5.00
N LYS A 305 -0.55 -13.90 -5.93
CA LYS A 305 -1.98 -13.78 -5.63
C LYS A 305 -2.46 -15.01 -4.83
N GLN A 306 -2.08 -16.21 -5.27
CA GLN A 306 -2.36 -17.45 -4.54
C GLN A 306 -1.70 -17.52 -3.16
N LEU A 307 -0.55 -16.87 -2.99
CA LEU A 307 0.17 -16.80 -1.72
C LEU A 307 -0.50 -15.84 -0.73
N GLU A 308 -0.93 -14.67 -1.19
CA GLU A 308 -1.71 -13.69 -0.44
C GLU A 308 -3.04 -14.28 0.02
N GLU A 309 -3.78 -14.92 -0.90
CA GLU A 309 -4.98 -15.69 -0.56
C GLU A 309 -4.68 -16.72 0.54
N ALA A 310 -3.58 -17.46 0.41
CA ALA A 310 -3.18 -18.46 1.39
C ALA A 310 -2.85 -17.87 2.78
N ASP A 311 -2.25 -16.67 2.86
CA ASP A 311 -1.97 -15.98 4.14
C ASP A 311 -3.25 -15.64 4.88
N MET A 312 -4.27 -15.15 4.16
CA MET A 312 -5.59 -14.89 4.71
C MET A 312 -6.21 -16.15 5.38
N TYR A 313 -5.93 -17.36 4.87
CA TYR A 313 -6.50 -18.61 5.41
C TYR A 313 -5.79 -19.17 6.63
N CYS A 314 -4.61 -18.67 6.98
CA CYS A 314 -3.89 -19.05 8.20
C CYS A 314 -4.56 -18.54 9.49
N GLY A 315 -5.73 -17.89 9.38
CA GLY A 315 -6.61 -17.57 10.51
C GLY A 315 -6.26 -16.24 11.19
N GLY A 316 -5.48 -15.40 10.52
CA GLY A 316 -5.13 -14.05 10.94
C GLY A 316 -5.21 -13.06 9.78
N PRO A 317 -4.88 -11.79 10.02
CA PRO A 317 -4.79 -10.79 8.96
C PRO A 317 -3.68 -11.17 7.97
N SER A 318 -3.91 -10.97 6.67
CA SER A 318 -2.84 -11.08 5.67
C SER A 318 -1.84 -9.95 5.91
N TYR A 319 -0.56 -10.26 6.00
CA TYR A 319 0.49 -9.23 5.98
C TYR A 319 1.33 -9.35 4.71
N LEU A 320 0.71 -9.85 3.65
CA LEU A 320 1.20 -9.89 2.28
C LEU A 320 0.22 -9.09 1.42
N ALA A 321 0.76 -8.26 0.54
CA ALA A 321 -0.02 -7.51 -0.43
C ALA A 321 0.59 -7.71 -1.82
N GLU A 322 -0.18 -8.08 -2.83
CA GLU A 322 0.22 -7.99 -4.23
C GLU A 322 -0.28 -6.67 -4.84
N ILE A 323 0.57 -5.98 -5.59
CA ILE A 323 0.24 -4.65 -6.11
C ILE A 323 0.82 -4.48 -7.51
N ASP A 324 -0.06 -4.38 -8.49
CA ASP A 324 0.27 -4.23 -9.90
C ASP A 324 0.49 -2.76 -10.30
N ASP A 325 0.45 -2.47 -11.59
CA ASP A 325 0.41 -1.13 -12.14
C ASP A 325 -0.90 -0.42 -11.78
N PHE A 326 -0.91 0.90 -11.93
CA PHE A 326 -2.05 1.70 -11.48
C PHE A 326 -3.32 1.45 -12.27
N ASP A 327 -3.23 1.22 -13.57
CA ASP A 327 -4.41 1.06 -14.41
C ASP A 327 -5.08 -0.29 -14.12
N THR A 328 -4.29 -1.36 -13.94
CA THR A 328 -4.81 -2.68 -13.53
C THR A 328 -5.46 -2.62 -12.15
N GLU A 329 -4.74 -2.10 -11.15
CA GLU A 329 -5.25 -1.90 -9.79
C GLU A 329 -6.51 -1.04 -9.75
N ALA A 330 -6.54 0.06 -10.51
CA ALA A 330 -7.71 0.93 -10.55
C ALA A 330 -8.92 0.20 -11.16
N ASN A 331 -8.72 -0.61 -12.19
CA ASN A 331 -9.80 -1.38 -12.80
C ASN A 331 -10.36 -2.44 -11.84
N GLU A 332 -9.51 -3.11 -11.07
CA GLU A 332 -9.91 -4.07 -10.04
C GLU A 332 -10.69 -3.36 -8.92
N VAL A 333 -10.10 -2.32 -8.32
CA VAL A 333 -10.74 -1.53 -7.26
C VAL A 333 -12.06 -0.91 -7.73
N PHE A 334 -12.16 -0.36 -8.94
CA PHE A 334 -13.45 0.16 -9.44
C PHE A 334 -14.45 -0.94 -9.77
N GLY A 335 -13.97 -2.12 -10.15
CA GLY A 335 -14.80 -3.31 -10.31
C GLY A 335 -15.43 -3.74 -8.98
N ASP A 336 -14.70 -3.58 -7.88
CA ASP A 336 -15.11 -4.04 -6.56
C ASP A 336 -15.81 -3.00 -5.70
N GLN A 337 -15.21 -1.82 -5.57
CA GLN A 337 -15.70 -0.70 -4.77
C GLN A 337 -16.68 0.20 -5.54
N GLY A 338 -16.75 0.05 -6.86
CA GLY A 338 -17.55 0.91 -7.73
C GLY A 338 -16.86 2.24 -8.07
N LYS A 339 -17.30 2.89 -9.15
CA LYS A 339 -16.70 4.13 -9.69
C LYS A 339 -16.86 5.36 -8.78
N VAL A 340 -17.69 5.25 -7.75
CA VAL A 340 -17.88 6.32 -6.75
C VAL A 340 -16.70 6.36 -5.76
N PHE A 341 -16.01 5.25 -5.56
CA PHE A 341 -14.87 5.17 -4.66
C PHE A 341 -13.69 6.05 -5.15
N PRO A 342 -13.02 6.82 -4.27
CA PRO A 342 -12.01 7.82 -4.64
C PRO A 342 -10.63 7.20 -4.94
N TYR A 343 -10.56 6.18 -5.79
CA TYR A 343 -9.26 5.60 -6.16
C TYR A 343 -8.55 6.47 -7.20
N ASN A 344 -7.35 6.92 -6.86
CA ASN A 344 -6.53 7.81 -7.69
C ASN A 344 -5.05 7.42 -7.59
N LYS A 345 -4.17 8.16 -8.29
CA LYS A 345 -2.75 7.79 -8.33
C LYS A 345 -2.08 7.89 -6.95
N GLY A 346 -2.52 8.82 -6.12
CA GLY A 346 -2.00 9.00 -4.76
C GLY A 346 -2.38 7.84 -3.87
N MET A 347 -3.62 7.40 -3.95
CA MET A 347 -4.14 6.25 -3.25
C MET A 347 -3.37 4.98 -3.62
N TYR A 348 -3.15 4.75 -4.92
CA TYR A 348 -2.31 3.68 -5.41
C TYR A 348 -0.88 3.74 -4.84
N LEU A 349 -0.26 4.92 -4.83
CA LEU A 349 1.08 5.07 -4.26
C LEU A 349 1.11 4.78 -2.75
N VAL A 350 0.06 5.14 -2.01
CA VAL A 350 -0.07 4.77 -0.59
C VAL A 350 -0.25 3.27 -0.44
N CYS A 351 -1.13 2.62 -1.19
CA CYS A 351 -1.30 1.16 -1.14
C CYS A 351 0.04 0.47 -1.41
N SER A 352 0.76 0.94 -2.46
CA SER A 352 2.10 0.46 -2.81
C SER A 352 3.14 0.60 -1.69
N LEU A 353 2.92 1.52 -0.74
CA LEU A 353 3.78 1.76 0.42
C LEU A 353 3.35 0.98 1.67
N VAL A 354 2.05 0.76 1.90
CA VAL A 354 1.58 0.29 3.22
C VAL A 354 0.49 -0.77 3.21
N ALA A 355 -0.02 -1.23 2.06
CA ALA A 355 -1.15 -2.17 1.98
C ALA A 355 -1.00 -3.40 2.90
N ALA A 356 0.14 -4.08 2.88
CA ALA A 356 0.38 -5.26 3.72
C ALA A 356 0.40 -4.98 5.25
N ALA A 357 0.47 -3.72 5.69
CA ALA A 357 0.29 -3.37 7.11
C ALA A 357 -1.17 -3.06 7.48
N PHE A 358 -2.07 -3.06 6.49
CA PHE A 358 -3.47 -2.68 6.60
C PHE A 358 -4.40 -3.67 5.85
N PRO A 359 -4.33 -4.98 6.17
CA PRO A 359 -5.11 -6.04 5.51
C PRO A 359 -6.60 -5.73 5.38
N ASP A 360 -7.22 -5.29 6.47
CA ASP A 360 -8.67 -5.11 6.51
C ASP A 360 -9.15 -3.76 5.92
N THR A 361 -8.24 -2.98 5.31
CA THR A 361 -8.59 -1.66 4.73
C THR A 361 -7.98 -1.38 3.36
N LEU A 362 -6.64 -1.32 3.24
CA LEU A 362 -5.98 -0.92 2.00
C LEU A 362 -5.72 -2.12 1.08
N ASP A 363 -5.38 -3.25 1.67
CA ASP A 363 -5.22 -4.54 0.99
C ASP A 363 -6.57 -5.02 0.47
N ALA A 364 -7.60 -5.01 1.32
CA ALA A 364 -8.94 -5.49 0.99
C ALA A 364 -9.76 -4.62 0.01
N LEU A 365 -9.15 -3.72 -0.75
CA LEU A 365 -9.88 -2.85 -1.67
C LEU A 365 -10.49 -3.63 -2.85
N ASP A 366 -9.91 -4.76 -3.24
CA ASP A 366 -10.36 -5.65 -4.31
C ASP A 366 -11.15 -6.89 -3.78
N GLU A 367 -11.34 -7.04 -2.47
CA GLU A 367 -11.97 -8.23 -1.85
C GLU A 367 -13.52 -8.32 -2.01
N CYS A 368 -14.15 -7.51 -2.86
CA CYS A 368 -15.61 -7.41 -3.00
C CYS A 368 -16.38 -7.06 -1.69
N ILE A 369 -15.71 -6.48 -0.68
CA ILE A 369 -16.33 -6.07 0.60
C ILE A 369 -16.52 -4.55 0.59
N PRO A 370 -17.73 -4.02 0.87
CA PRO A 370 -17.92 -2.58 0.95
C PRO A 370 -17.18 -2.00 2.16
N ILE A 371 -16.70 -0.77 2.02
CA ILE A 371 -15.98 -0.06 3.07
C ILE A 371 -17.00 0.59 4.02
N PRO A 372 -16.92 0.35 5.34
CA PRO A 372 -17.75 1.03 6.33
C PRO A 372 -17.60 2.53 6.23
N ARG A 373 -18.68 3.28 6.50
CA ARG A 373 -18.68 4.74 6.41
C ARG A 373 -17.55 5.35 7.23
N PHE A 374 -17.38 4.89 8.45
CA PHE A 374 -16.33 5.36 9.35
C PHE A 374 -14.91 5.18 8.76
N THR A 375 -14.63 4.02 8.16
CA THR A 375 -13.35 3.74 7.51
C THR A 375 -13.19 4.60 6.26
N LEU A 376 -14.25 4.74 5.44
CA LEU A 376 -14.23 5.57 4.24
C LEU A 376 -13.89 7.03 4.56
N GLU A 377 -14.56 7.59 5.56
CA GLU A 377 -14.36 8.94 6.10
C GLU A 377 -12.92 9.13 6.57
N ARG A 378 -12.44 8.25 7.45
CA ARG A 378 -11.15 8.41 8.15
C ARG A 378 -9.93 8.07 7.30
N ASP A 379 -10.01 7.02 6.49
CA ASP A 379 -8.83 6.43 5.83
C ASP A 379 -8.70 6.85 4.36
N PHE A 380 -9.76 7.37 3.74
CA PHE A 380 -9.76 7.65 2.30
C PHE A 380 -10.14 9.10 1.98
N VAL A 381 -11.27 9.62 2.47
CA VAL A 381 -11.75 10.97 2.06
C VAL A 381 -11.29 12.10 2.97
N GLY A 382 -11.20 11.87 4.28
CA GLY A 382 -10.70 12.82 5.27
C GLY A 382 -11.75 13.71 5.95
N PHE A 383 -13.03 13.59 5.60
CA PHE A 383 -14.13 14.36 6.16
C PHE A 383 -15.33 13.47 6.46
N GLU A 384 -16.21 13.93 7.37
CA GLU A 384 -17.45 13.23 7.68
C GLU A 384 -18.41 13.31 6.49
N LEU A 385 -18.80 12.16 5.95
CA LEU A 385 -19.75 12.08 4.84
C LEU A 385 -21.15 12.40 5.36
N GLN A 386 -22.07 12.84 4.49
CA GLN A 386 -23.50 12.75 4.82
C GLN A 386 -24.01 11.34 4.48
N ASP A 387 -25.18 10.98 5.03
CA ASP A 387 -25.81 9.70 4.70
C ASP A 387 -26.07 9.56 3.20
N SER A 388 -26.43 10.64 2.50
CA SER A 388 -26.62 10.65 1.05
C SER A 388 -25.34 10.35 0.27
N ASP A 389 -24.19 10.85 0.72
CA ASP A 389 -22.91 10.60 0.04
C ASP A 389 -22.43 9.18 0.26
N TYR A 390 -22.58 8.68 1.50
CA TYR A 390 -22.29 7.29 1.80
C TYR A 390 -23.24 6.34 1.06
N LYS A 391 -24.53 6.67 0.97
CA LYS A 391 -25.50 5.92 0.17
C LYS A 391 -25.14 5.92 -1.32
N ARG A 392 -24.65 7.03 -1.86
CA ARG A 392 -24.15 7.11 -3.24
C ARG A 392 -22.96 6.16 -3.44
N TYR A 393 -21.98 6.16 -2.53
CA TYR A 393 -20.88 5.19 -2.56
C TYR A 393 -21.41 3.75 -2.53
N TRP A 394 -22.30 3.45 -1.60
CA TRP A 394 -22.91 2.13 -1.48
C TRP A 394 -23.61 1.69 -2.75
N ASP A 395 -24.39 2.57 -3.38
CA ASP A 395 -25.08 2.26 -4.63
C ASP A 395 -24.10 2.01 -5.78
N GLY A 396 -23.00 2.79 -5.83
CA GLY A 396 -21.90 2.54 -6.76
C GLY A 396 -21.21 1.19 -6.54
N PHE A 397 -20.98 0.80 -5.29
CA PHE A 397 -20.47 -0.53 -4.92
C PHE A 397 -21.42 -1.64 -5.42
N ILE A 398 -22.72 -1.52 -5.12
CA ILE A 398 -23.72 -2.52 -5.55
C ILE A 398 -23.78 -2.61 -7.08
N GLU A 399 -23.72 -1.48 -7.80
CA GLU A 399 -23.66 -1.46 -9.26
C GLU A 399 -22.39 -2.17 -9.78
N GLY A 400 -21.21 -1.85 -9.22
CA GLY A 400 -19.94 -2.51 -9.58
C GLY A 400 -20.01 -4.03 -9.43
N GLN A 401 -20.52 -4.50 -8.28
CA GLN A 401 -20.72 -5.92 -8.02
C GLN A 401 -21.70 -6.58 -9.00
N GLN A 402 -22.74 -5.88 -9.45
CA GLN A 402 -23.66 -6.39 -10.47
C GLN A 402 -23.00 -6.50 -11.84
N VAL A 403 -22.20 -5.51 -12.25
CA VAL A 403 -21.46 -5.54 -13.52
C VAL A 403 -20.46 -6.69 -13.52
N LYS A 404 -19.65 -6.83 -12.47
CA LYS A 404 -18.63 -7.88 -12.30
C LYS A 404 -19.24 -9.27 -12.51
N ARG A 405 -20.40 -9.56 -11.89
CA ARG A 405 -21.17 -10.83 -12.01
C ARG A 405 -21.55 -11.21 -13.45
N THR A 406 -21.73 -10.24 -14.34
CA THR A 406 -22.21 -10.52 -15.72
C THR A 406 -21.09 -10.79 -16.71
N SER A 407 -19.84 -10.50 -16.34
CA SER A 407 -18.69 -10.66 -17.23
C SER A 407 -18.26 -12.13 -17.37
N ARG A 408 -17.76 -12.50 -18.55
CA ARG A 408 -17.52 -13.91 -18.95
C ARG A 408 -16.20 -14.49 -18.46
N ALA A 409 -15.19 -13.62 -18.24
CA ALA A 409 -13.88 -13.99 -17.70
C ALA A 409 -13.95 -14.43 -16.22
N TYR A 410 -14.99 -13.98 -15.51
CA TYR A 410 -15.13 -14.13 -14.06
C TYR A 410 -15.80 -15.42 -13.58
N ARG A 411 -16.38 -16.24 -14.46
CA ARG A 411 -17.15 -17.44 -14.05
C ARG A 411 -16.29 -18.64 -13.59
N SER A 412 -14.97 -18.57 -13.68
CA SER A 412 -14.04 -19.67 -13.37
C SER A 412 -13.48 -19.65 -11.94
N ASP A 413 -13.51 -18.52 -11.26
CA ASP A 413 -12.93 -18.39 -9.93
C ASP A 413 -13.83 -19.03 -8.84
N ARG A 414 -13.22 -19.78 -7.92
CA ARG A 414 -13.89 -20.43 -6.80
C ARG A 414 -14.39 -19.41 -5.79
N ILE A 415 -13.64 -18.33 -5.54
CA ILE A 415 -13.97 -17.26 -4.58
C ILE A 415 -15.25 -16.55 -5.02
N GLU A 416 -15.39 -16.30 -6.32
CA GLU A 416 -16.57 -15.67 -6.92
C GLU A 416 -17.88 -16.44 -6.76
N LYS A 417 -17.85 -17.79 -6.63
CA LYS A 417 -19.07 -18.57 -6.34
C LYS A 417 -19.61 -18.31 -4.95
N PHE A 418 -18.80 -17.74 -4.07
CA PHE A 418 -19.15 -17.41 -2.70
C PHE A 418 -19.41 -15.91 -2.50
N LYS A 419 -19.79 -15.15 -3.54
CA LYS A 419 -20.11 -13.72 -3.37
C LYS A 419 -21.22 -13.50 -2.33
N ALA A 420 -20.88 -12.82 -1.23
CA ALA A 420 -21.86 -12.35 -0.27
C ALA A 420 -22.79 -11.34 -0.93
N ASP A 421 -24.10 -11.47 -0.66
CA ASP A 421 -25.06 -10.43 -1.02
C ASP A 421 -25.12 -9.40 0.10
N PHE A 422 -24.29 -8.36 0.01
CA PHE A 422 -24.29 -7.27 0.98
C PHE A 422 -25.47 -6.31 0.82
N THR A 423 -26.33 -6.44 -0.21
CA THR A 423 -27.40 -5.48 -0.56
C THR A 423 -28.27 -5.08 0.65
N TRP A 424 -28.52 -6.01 1.57
CA TRP A 424 -29.38 -5.81 2.74
C TRP A 424 -28.66 -5.28 3.99
N HIS A 425 -27.35 -5.07 3.90
CA HIS A 425 -26.48 -4.72 5.03
C HIS A 425 -26.09 -3.23 5.09
N TYR A 426 -26.72 -2.35 4.30
CA TYR A 426 -26.38 -0.91 4.28
C TYR A 426 -26.27 -0.30 5.68
N SER A 427 -27.25 -0.57 6.55
CA SER A 427 -27.27 -0.02 7.92
C SER A 427 -26.08 -0.51 8.76
N ASP A 428 -25.63 -1.74 8.56
CA ASP A 428 -24.50 -2.32 9.32
C ASP A 428 -23.21 -1.58 8.96
N PHE A 429 -22.96 -1.36 7.67
CA PHE A 429 -21.77 -0.65 7.19
C PHE A 429 -21.83 0.87 7.46
N ALA A 430 -23.02 1.48 7.39
CA ALA A 430 -23.19 2.90 7.68
C ALA A 430 -22.98 3.23 9.18
N GLN A 431 -23.29 2.29 10.08
CA GLN A 431 -23.22 2.50 11.53
C GLN A 431 -21.94 1.95 12.18
N CYS A 432 -21.21 1.07 11.50
CA CYS A 432 -19.97 0.50 12.01
C CYS A 432 -18.95 1.61 12.31
N LYS A 433 -18.33 1.54 13.50
CA LYS A 433 -17.27 2.46 13.99
C LYS A 433 -15.86 1.83 13.92
N GLY A 434 -15.73 0.78 13.12
CA GLY A 434 -14.53 -0.02 12.97
C GLY A 434 -14.34 -0.42 11.52
N GLU A 435 -13.53 -1.45 11.32
CA GLU A 435 -13.19 -1.96 9.98
C GLU A 435 -14.26 -2.93 9.48
N SER A 436 -14.19 -3.31 8.20
CA SER A 436 -15.19 -4.22 7.60
C SER A 436 -15.28 -5.53 8.37
N ILE A 437 -14.13 -6.01 8.87
CA ILE A 437 -14.04 -7.26 9.64
C ILE A 437 -14.82 -7.22 10.95
N ASP A 438 -15.15 -6.04 11.49
CA ASP A 438 -15.96 -5.91 12.71
C ASP A 438 -17.45 -6.22 12.46
N ILE A 439 -17.89 -6.21 11.19
CA ILE A 439 -19.28 -6.44 10.80
C ILE A 439 -19.57 -7.96 10.75
N PRO A 440 -20.61 -8.46 11.46
CA PRO A 440 -20.90 -9.89 11.52
C PRO A 440 -21.08 -10.56 10.15
N ALA A 441 -21.73 -9.89 9.20
CA ALA A 441 -21.93 -10.41 7.84
C ALA A 441 -20.60 -10.62 7.10
N VAL A 442 -19.62 -9.74 7.33
CA VAL A 442 -18.27 -9.86 6.74
C VAL A 442 -17.51 -11.01 7.38
N LYS A 443 -17.62 -11.22 8.69
CA LYS A 443 -17.00 -12.39 9.36
C LYS A 443 -17.51 -13.71 8.79
N VAL A 444 -18.83 -13.84 8.65
CA VAL A 444 -19.44 -15.04 8.06
C VAL A 444 -18.98 -15.25 6.62
N TYR A 445 -18.85 -14.16 5.84
CA TYR A 445 -18.32 -14.21 4.48
C TYR A 445 -16.86 -14.70 4.45
N LYS A 446 -15.95 -14.07 5.22
CA LYS A 446 -14.53 -14.46 5.28
C LYS A 446 -14.34 -15.90 5.80
N GLU A 447 -15.13 -16.33 6.79
CA GLU A 447 -15.13 -17.72 7.27
C GLU A 447 -15.58 -18.71 6.18
N GLY A 448 -16.62 -18.36 5.43
CA GLY A 448 -17.12 -19.17 4.32
C GLY A 448 -16.13 -19.31 3.18
N LEU A 449 -15.45 -18.22 2.81
CA LEU A 449 -14.32 -18.24 1.86
C LEU A 449 -13.20 -19.16 2.33
N THR A 450 -12.81 -19.00 3.60
CA THR A 450 -11.76 -19.84 4.23
C THR A 450 -12.12 -21.33 4.15
N ASN A 451 -13.38 -21.69 4.41
CA ASN A 451 -13.85 -23.08 4.37
C ASN A 451 -13.91 -23.63 2.93
N LEU A 452 -14.32 -22.80 1.96
CA LEU A 452 -14.39 -23.21 0.55
C LEU A 452 -13.01 -23.60 0.02
N ILE A 453 -11.98 -22.88 0.44
CA ILE A 453 -10.61 -23.04 -0.09
C ILE A 453 -9.84 -24.14 0.65
N LYS A 454 -10.07 -24.26 1.96
CA LYS A 454 -9.56 -25.39 2.77
C LYS A 454 -10.13 -26.74 2.36
N THR A 455 -11.21 -26.77 1.58
CA THR A 455 -11.74 -28.02 1.02
C THR A 455 -11.04 -28.27 -0.32
N PRO A 456 -9.92 -29.03 -0.36
CA PRO A 456 -9.29 -29.39 -1.63
C PRO A 456 -10.36 -30.03 -2.50
N GLY A 457 -10.56 -29.47 -3.69
CA GLY A 457 -11.65 -29.92 -4.55
C GLY A 457 -11.38 -31.36 -5.01
N ASP A 458 -12.26 -32.28 -4.65
CA ASP A 458 -12.40 -33.63 -5.23
C ASP A 458 -12.63 -33.63 -6.77
N ASN A 459 -12.57 -32.48 -7.44
CA ASN A 459 -12.92 -32.30 -8.85
C ASN A 459 -11.72 -32.11 -9.81
N ASP A 460 -10.50 -31.90 -9.32
CA ASP A 460 -9.32 -31.76 -10.21
C ASP A 460 -8.74 -33.10 -10.72
N GLN A 461 -9.28 -34.24 -10.27
CA GLN A 461 -8.96 -35.54 -10.88
C GLN A 461 -9.51 -35.68 -12.31
N SER A 462 -10.35 -34.75 -12.78
CA SER A 462 -10.87 -34.76 -14.15
C SER A 462 -9.99 -34.03 -15.18
N ALA A 463 -8.97 -33.26 -14.75
CA ALA A 463 -8.09 -32.52 -15.65
C ALA A 463 -6.75 -33.23 -15.95
N GLN A 464 -6.39 -34.30 -15.21
CA GLN A 464 -5.12 -35.02 -15.42
C GLN A 464 -5.20 -36.27 -16.33
N SER A 465 -6.33 -36.57 -16.97
CA SER A 465 -6.48 -37.80 -17.78
C SER A 465 -6.33 -37.63 -19.30
N ASN A 466 -5.56 -36.64 -19.81
CA ASN A 466 -5.40 -36.50 -21.27
C ASN A 466 -4.08 -35.93 -21.79
N THR A 467 -2.94 -36.26 -21.17
CA THR A 467 -1.61 -36.13 -21.79
C THR A 467 -0.85 -37.46 -21.73
N GLY A 468 -1.44 -38.48 -22.35
CA GLY A 468 -0.72 -39.69 -22.76
C GLY A 468 0.21 -39.38 -23.93
N GLY A 469 1.42 -38.90 -23.64
CA GLY A 469 2.48 -38.64 -24.61
C GLY A 469 3.81 -39.24 -24.14
N SER A 470 4.02 -40.50 -24.47
CA SER A 470 5.24 -41.29 -24.28
C SER A 470 6.52 -40.51 -24.63
N PHE A 471 7.41 -40.30 -23.66
CA PHE A 471 8.80 -39.91 -23.92
C PHE A 471 9.76 -40.59 -22.93
N LEU A 472 9.87 -41.92 -23.00
CA LEU A 472 11.01 -42.66 -22.44
C LEU A 472 11.30 -43.88 -23.32
N SER A 473 12.23 -43.72 -24.25
CA SER A 473 13.03 -44.83 -24.77
C SER A 473 14.42 -44.32 -25.14
N TRP A 474 15.46 -45.06 -24.70
CA TRP A 474 16.89 -44.94 -24.98
C TRP A 474 17.64 -43.93 -24.08
N PHE A 475 18.63 -44.31 -23.27
CA PHE A 475 19.73 -45.23 -23.53
C PHE A 475 20.08 -46.15 -22.34
N GLY A 476 20.34 -47.41 -22.68
CA GLY A 476 21.35 -48.22 -22.02
C GLY A 476 22.23 -48.83 -23.11
N TYR A 477 23.42 -48.27 -23.31
CA TYR A 477 24.71 -48.88 -23.68
C TYR A 477 25.78 -47.79 -23.75
#